data_AF-A0A1B8SC83-F1
#
_entry.id   AF-A0A1B8SC83-F1
#
_cell.length_a   1.000
_cell.length_b   1.000
_cell.length_c   1.000
_cell.angle_alpha   90.00
_cell.angle_beta   90.00
_cell.angle_gamma   90.00
#
_symmetry.space_group_name_H-M   'P 1'
#
loop_
_entity.id
_entity.type
_entity.pdbx_description
1 polymer ?
#
loop_
_entity_poly.entity_id
_entity_poly.type
_entity_poly.pdbx_seq_one_letter_code
_entity_poly.pdbx_strand_id
1 'polypeptide(L)'
;MNQTRPWITAGVALVAAGVVATPSAPVSGPLPALVAMPNIQLAATDMVLDLVRHGQSVDNVEGVIGTLPPGAPLTDEGGTQAAYLADPTNPLHLADPSFYDGVYASEFIRTQQTAADWLAAAGATDTSPTVLAGLNELNAGFLEGTSQSSQATALLYLVGPLAWMFGQYWVPQLGSTIDPNGMAFQDRFSDAIEQIYANGGTVDADGNLNSVAFSHAAAISTWVMMNVKNPDFELYFKSLMQGLLPNTGQVVIEGNPTDGWTLVSWNGTEVAENPGLLTGLFVDVRDLMVAPQMAGWHIWEAIGGGDPADITAALQTGFNDVLAAFAAFPQAVIDTITGAMGDAASSSAGDAAGDVLAAWAG
;
A
#
# COMPACT_ATOMS: atom_id res chain seq x y z
N MET A 1 -40.15 -52.51 0.24
CA MET A 1 -39.48 -51.94 1.43
C MET A 1 -38.00 -51.85 1.15
N ASN A 2 -37.40 -50.77 1.63
CA ASN A 2 -35.97 -50.48 1.79
C ASN A 2 -35.20 -49.88 0.59
N GLN A 3 -34.99 -48.58 0.80
CA GLN A 3 -34.04 -47.64 0.23
C GLN A 3 -32.60 -48.16 0.22
N THR A 4 -31.81 -47.68 -0.75
CA THR A 4 -30.36 -47.58 -0.61
C THR A 4 -29.92 -46.19 -1.07
N ARG A 5 -29.42 -45.40 -0.11
CA ARG A 5 -28.68 -44.14 -0.30
C ARG A 5 -27.25 -44.47 -0.76
N PRO A 6 -26.62 -43.68 -1.64
CA PRO A 6 -25.17 -43.66 -1.76
C PRO A 6 -24.58 -42.53 -0.90
N TRP A 7 -23.61 -42.86 -0.06
CA TRP A 7 -22.64 -41.91 0.49
C TRP A 7 -21.37 -42.10 -0.34
N ILE A 8 -20.94 -41.05 -1.05
CA ILE A 8 -19.64 -41.01 -1.72
C ILE A 8 -18.69 -40.26 -0.81
N THR A 9 -17.73 -41.00 -0.25
CA THR A 9 -16.50 -40.45 0.33
C THR A 9 -15.47 -40.44 -0.80
N ALA A 10 -15.08 -39.25 -1.27
CA ALA A 10 -13.98 -39.10 -2.22
C ALA A 10 -12.70 -38.75 -1.45
N GLY A 11 -11.79 -39.73 -1.35
CA GLY A 11 -10.41 -39.53 -0.91
C GLY A 11 -9.53 -39.13 -2.11
N VAL A 12 -8.69 -38.12 -1.89
CA VAL A 12 -7.70 -37.62 -2.85
C VAL A 12 -6.54 -38.62 -2.94
N ALA A 13 -6.18 -39.04 -4.16
CA ALA A 13 -5.00 -39.85 -4.45
C ALA A 13 -3.98 -39.03 -5.26
N LEU A 14 -2.80 -38.83 -4.69
CA LEU A 14 -1.61 -38.29 -5.34
C LEU A 14 -1.00 -39.33 -6.31
N VAL A 15 -0.76 -38.94 -7.56
CA VAL A 15 0.02 -39.74 -8.52
C VAL A 15 1.30 -38.99 -8.85
N ALA A 16 2.42 -39.54 -8.38
CA ALA A 16 3.75 -39.22 -8.86
C ALA A 16 4.09 -40.14 -10.05
N ALA A 17 4.57 -39.56 -11.15
CA ALA A 17 5.17 -40.32 -12.26
C ALA A 17 6.48 -39.66 -12.68
N GLY A 18 7.59 -40.33 -12.36
CA GLY A 18 8.90 -40.04 -12.91
C GLY A 18 9.12 -40.75 -14.25
N VAL A 19 9.93 -40.15 -15.12
CA VAL A 19 10.46 -40.80 -16.32
C VAL A 19 11.96 -40.97 -16.16
N VAL A 20 12.41 -42.22 -16.26
CA VAL A 20 13.81 -42.66 -16.28
C VAL A 20 14.32 -42.64 -17.72
N ALA A 21 15.47 -42.00 -17.96
CA ALA A 21 16.30 -42.19 -19.14
C ALA A 21 17.73 -42.55 -18.72
N THR A 22 18.37 -43.44 -19.50
CA THR A 22 19.54 -44.28 -19.19
C THR A 22 20.90 -43.56 -19.17
N PRO A 23 21.98 -44.18 -18.62
CA PRO A 23 23.17 -43.46 -18.16
C PRO A 23 24.28 -43.39 -19.22
N SER A 24 24.88 -42.21 -19.40
CA SER A 24 26.26 -42.05 -19.87
C SER A 24 27.16 -41.71 -18.67
N ALA A 25 28.28 -42.41 -18.54
CA ALA A 25 29.15 -42.37 -17.37
C ALA A 25 29.76 -40.97 -17.14
N PRO A 26 29.76 -40.42 -15.90
CA PRO A 26 30.44 -39.18 -15.60
C PRO A 26 31.93 -39.41 -15.34
N VAL A 27 32.76 -38.60 -15.98
CA VAL A 27 34.19 -38.47 -15.65
C VAL A 27 34.28 -37.67 -14.35
N SER A 28 34.57 -38.34 -13.25
CA SER A 28 34.72 -37.73 -11.93
C SER A 28 36.07 -37.02 -11.80
N GLY A 29 36.08 -35.70 -11.94
CA GLY A 29 37.13 -34.83 -11.40
C GLY A 29 36.57 -34.06 -10.19
N PRO A 30 37.35 -33.85 -9.10
CA PRO A 30 36.88 -33.06 -7.98
C PRO A 30 36.70 -31.60 -8.41
N LEU A 31 35.49 -31.08 -8.28
CA LEU A 31 35.23 -29.64 -8.38
C LEU A 31 35.97 -28.95 -7.22
N PRO A 32 36.69 -27.83 -7.44
CA PRO A 32 37.21 -27.04 -6.34
C PRO A 32 36.03 -26.59 -5.46
N ALA A 33 36.22 -26.69 -4.14
CA ALA A 33 35.22 -26.28 -3.16
C ALA A 33 34.72 -24.87 -3.50
N LEU A 34 33.41 -24.74 -3.73
CA LEU A 34 32.75 -23.45 -3.71
C LEU A 34 33.04 -22.85 -2.33
N VAL A 35 33.83 -21.78 -2.33
CA VAL A 35 33.86 -20.85 -1.20
C VAL A 35 32.41 -20.44 -1.00
N ALA A 36 31.84 -20.81 0.15
CA ALA A 36 30.58 -20.27 0.59
C ALA A 36 30.78 -18.76 0.76
N MET A 37 30.49 -18.00 -0.30
CA MET A 37 30.21 -16.59 -0.18
C MET A 37 29.02 -16.53 0.78
N PRO A 38 29.08 -15.80 1.90
CA PRO A 38 27.85 -15.50 2.62
C PRO A 38 26.91 -14.86 1.60
N ASN A 39 25.67 -15.35 1.50
CA ASN A 39 24.62 -14.61 0.83
C ASN A 39 24.53 -13.27 1.55
N ILE A 40 25.19 -12.24 1.02
CA ILE A 40 24.83 -10.87 1.34
C ILE A 40 23.50 -10.69 0.61
N GLN A 41 22.43 -11.05 1.30
CA GLN A 41 21.11 -10.54 0.96
C GLN A 41 21.25 -9.04 1.22
N LEU A 42 21.49 -8.24 0.18
CA LEU A 42 21.33 -6.80 0.33
C LEU A 42 19.88 -6.63 0.78
N ALA A 43 19.67 -6.08 1.98
CA ALA A 43 18.35 -5.62 2.38
C ALA A 43 17.81 -4.73 1.26
N ALA A 44 16.52 -4.86 0.96
CA ALA A 44 15.87 -3.95 0.03
C ALA A 44 16.07 -2.52 0.56
N THR A 45 16.43 -1.60 -0.33
CA THR A 45 16.60 -0.20 0.02
C THR A 45 15.24 0.37 0.37
N ASP A 46 15.11 1.17 1.43
CA ASP A 46 13.84 1.83 1.72
C ASP A 46 13.62 3.03 0.80
N MET A 47 12.35 3.33 0.55
CA MET A 47 11.88 4.51 -0.17
C MET A 47 10.97 5.32 0.73
N VAL A 48 11.23 6.62 0.82
CA VAL A 48 10.26 7.60 1.31
C VAL A 48 9.39 8.05 0.14
N LEU A 49 8.09 7.88 0.26
CA LEU A 49 7.12 8.24 -0.76
C LEU A 49 6.10 9.26 -0.25
N ASP A 50 6.10 10.43 -0.88
CA ASP A 50 5.11 11.48 -0.68
C ASP A 50 3.87 11.22 -1.54
N LEU A 51 2.78 10.78 -0.91
CA LEU A 51 1.47 10.60 -1.55
C LEU A 51 0.64 11.86 -1.38
N VAL A 52 0.44 12.62 -2.46
CA VAL A 52 -0.19 13.95 -2.42
C VAL A 52 -1.56 13.92 -3.09
N ARG A 53 -2.61 14.35 -2.41
CA ARG A 53 -3.93 14.56 -3.03
C ARG A 53 -3.86 15.74 -4.00
N HIS A 54 -4.51 15.62 -5.16
CA HIS A 54 -4.70 16.77 -6.04
C HIS A 54 -5.34 18.01 -5.37
N GLY A 55 -5.04 19.19 -5.90
CA GLY A 55 -5.68 20.47 -5.53
C GLY A 55 -7.18 20.49 -5.82
N GLN A 56 -7.90 21.52 -5.37
CA GLN A 56 -9.35 21.62 -5.55
C GLN A 56 -9.77 21.53 -7.03
N SER A 57 -10.56 20.50 -7.38
CA SER A 57 -11.15 20.33 -8.71
C SER A 57 -12.57 20.91 -8.81
N VAL A 58 -13.07 21.07 -10.05
CA VAL A 58 -14.47 21.46 -10.28
C VAL A 58 -15.44 20.46 -9.62
N ASP A 59 -15.18 19.14 -9.72
CA ASP A 59 -15.98 18.12 -9.04
C ASP A 59 -16.01 18.30 -7.51
N ASN A 60 -14.91 18.78 -6.89
CA ASN A 60 -14.89 19.05 -5.45
C ASN A 60 -15.81 20.22 -5.09
N VAL A 61 -15.83 21.28 -5.91
CA VAL A 61 -16.69 22.45 -5.70
C VAL A 61 -18.16 22.08 -5.94
N GLU A 62 -18.43 21.29 -6.97
CA GLU A 62 -19.79 20.85 -7.30
C GLU A 62 -20.30 19.73 -6.38
N GLY A 63 -19.41 19.13 -5.58
CA GLY A 63 -19.73 18.02 -4.69
C GLY A 63 -20.18 16.79 -5.46
N VAL A 64 -19.42 16.41 -6.49
CA VAL A 64 -19.67 15.26 -7.37
C VAL A 64 -18.62 14.18 -7.14
N ILE A 65 -19.05 12.93 -7.09
CA ILE A 65 -18.15 11.77 -7.06
C ILE A 65 -17.70 11.49 -8.50
N GLY A 66 -16.53 12.01 -8.89
CA GLY A 66 -15.93 11.85 -10.23
C GLY A 66 -14.68 10.96 -10.23
N THR A 67 -14.87 9.67 -10.50
CA THR A 67 -13.85 8.60 -10.38
C THR A 67 -13.53 7.91 -11.70
N LEU A 68 -13.83 8.56 -12.84
CA LEU A 68 -13.39 8.13 -14.17
C LEU A 68 -12.45 9.17 -14.83
N PRO A 69 -11.26 8.74 -15.34
CA PRO A 69 -10.41 9.60 -16.15
C PRO A 69 -11.10 10.09 -17.43
N PRO A 70 -10.77 11.29 -17.96
CA PRO A 70 -9.77 12.22 -17.44
C PRO A 70 -10.21 12.98 -16.17
N GLY A 71 -11.51 12.95 -15.83
CA GLY A 71 -12.11 13.67 -14.71
C GLY A 71 -12.12 15.20 -14.87
N ALA A 72 -12.62 15.91 -13.85
CA ALA A 72 -12.65 17.36 -13.84
C ALA A 72 -11.26 18.01 -13.65
N PRO A 73 -11.04 19.22 -14.22
CA PRO A 73 -9.82 19.98 -14.01
C PRO A 73 -9.76 20.60 -12.61
N LEU A 74 -8.58 21.11 -12.24
CA LEU A 74 -8.42 22.05 -11.14
C LEU A 74 -9.22 23.34 -11.38
N THR A 75 -9.63 23.93 -10.28
CA THR A 75 -10.08 25.33 -10.22
C THR A 75 -8.86 26.26 -10.10
N ASP A 76 -9.06 27.57 -10.26
CA ASP A 76 -8.00 28.57 -10.01
C ASP A 76 -7.46 28.48 -8.56
N GLU A 77 -8.35 28.21 -7.61
CA GLU A 77 -8.00 27.92 -6.20
C GLU A 77 -7.15 26.65 -6.11
N GLY A 78 -7.54 25.58 -6.81
CA GLY A 78 -6.77 24.34 -6.88
C GLY A 78 -5.36 24.51 -7.43
N GLY A 79 -5.19 25.34 -8.46
CA GLY A 79 -3.87 25.69 -8.98
C GLY A 79 -3.04 26.52 -8.01
N THR A 80 -3.68 27.43 -7.26
CA THR A 80 -3.01 28.19 -6.19
C THR A 80 -2.55 27.28 -5.05
N GLN A 81 -3.39 26.32 -4.64
CA GLN A 81 -3.04 25.31 -3.64
C GLN A 81 -1.84 24.45 -4.11
N ALA A 82 -1.86 24.00 -5.36
CA ALA A 82 -0.79 23.21 -5.94
C ALA A 82 0.54 23.99 -5.99
N ALA A 83 0.52 25.24 -6.44
CA ALA A 83 1.69 26.10 -6.44
C ALA A 83 2.24 26.35 -5.02
N TYR A 84 1.36 26.45 -4.01
CA TYR A 84 1.75 26.65 -2.62
C TYR A 84 2.56 25.48 -2.03
N LEU A 85 2.54 24.28 -2.63
CA LEU A 85 3.41 23.17 -2.23
C LEU A 85 4.91 23.49 -2.40
N ALA A 86 5.27 24.45 -3.27
CA ALA A 86 6.64 24.91 -3.45
C ALA A 86 7.04 26.02 -2.46
N ASP A 87 6.10 26.57 -1.68
CA ASP A 87 6.37 27.65 -0.74
C ASP A 87 6.90 27.07 0.58
N PRO A 88 8.08 27.50 1.07
CA PRO A 88 8.67 26.99 2.32
C PRO A 88 7.87 27.35 3.58
N THR A 89 6.88 28.24 3.48
CA THR A 89 5.94 28.54 4.57
C THR A 89 4.76 27.57 4.64
N ASN A 90 4.57 26.74 3.60
CA ASN A 90 3.53 25.73 3.60
C ASN A 90 3.89 24.62 4.62
N PRO A 91 3.00 24.27 5.56
CA PRO A 91 3.25 23.16 6.49
C PRO A 91 3.41 21.79 5.81
N LEU A 92 2.96 21.66 4.56
CA LEU A 92 3.09 20.48 3.70
C LEU A 92 4.01 20.76 2.51
N HIS A 93 5.00 21.63 2.69
CA HIS A 93 5.98 21.96 1.67
C HIS A 93 6.67 20.69 1.16
N LEU A 94 6.61 20.48 -0.16
CA LEU A 94 7.37 19.42 -0.82
C LEU A 94 8.80 19.88 -1.03
N ALA A 95 9.75 18.95 -1.02
CA ALA A 95 11.15 19.25 -1.30
C ALA A 95 11.33 19.85 -2.70
N ASP A 96 12.51 20.39 -2.98
CA ASP A 96 12.86 20.81 -4.34
C ASP A 96 12.68 19.60 -5.30
N PRO A 97 12.10 19.78 -6.51
CA PRO A 97 11.87 18.68 -7.43
C PRO A 97 13.12 17.84 -7.74
N SER A 98 14.32 18.42 -7.66
CA SER A 98 15.59 17.70 -7.87
C SER A 98 15.98 16.75 -6.73
N PHE A 99 15.29 16.81 -5.59
CA PHE A 99 15.44 15.85 -4.49
C PHE A 99 14.81 14.50 -4.79
N TYR A 100 13.72 14.49 -5.57
CA TYR A 100 12.97 13.27 -5.88
C TYR A 100 13.60 12.51 -7.06
N ASP A 101 13.72 11.20 -6.91
CA ASP A 101 14.08 10.26 -7.96
C ASP A 101 13.03 10.25 -9.09
N GLY A 102 11.77 10.51 -8.75
CA GLY A 102 10.69 10.61 -9.71
C GLY A 102 9.47 11.38 -9.19
N VAL A 103 8.79 12.03 -10.14
CA VAL A 103 7.50 12.70 -9.94
C VAL A 103 6.45 11.91 -10.71
N TYR A 104 5.38 11.51 -10.04
CA TYR A 104 4.35 10.64 -10.59
C TYR A 104 2.96 11.25 -10.44
N ALA A 105 2.04 10.95 -11.35
CA ALA A 105 0.66 11.38 -11.24
C ALA A 105 -0.31 10.30 -11.75
N SER A 106 -1.55 10.32 -11.28
CA SER A 106 -2.61 9.51 -11.89
C SER A 106 -2.98 9.99 -13.30
N GLU A 107 -3.80 9.22 -14.02
CA GLU A 107 -4.32 9.61 -15.34
C GLU A 107 -5.32 10.77 -15.29
N PHE A 108 -5.79 11.15 -14.11
CA PHE A 108 -6.70 12.28 -13.98
C PHE A 108 -5.99 13.60 -14.23
N ILE A 109 -6.65 14.50 -14.95
CA ILE A 109 -6.05 15.79 -15.29
C ILE A 109 -5.79 16.64 -14.04
N ARG A 110 -6.62 16.53 -12.99
CA ARG A 110 -6.42 17.25 -11.72
C ARG A 110 -5.12 16.88 -11.00
N THR A 111 -4.68 15.61 -11.04
CA THR A 111 -3.38 15.22 -10.43
C THR A 111 -2.22 15.71 -11.27
N GLN A 112 -2.33 15.63 -12.60
CA GLN A 112 -1.31 16.13 -13.52
C GLN A 112 -1.15 17.64 -13.45
N GLN A 113 -2.27 18.39 -13.36
CA GLN A 113 -2.26 19.84 -13.15
C GLN A 113 -1.68 20.20 -11.79
N THR A 114 -1.98 19.44 -10.73
CA THR A 114 -1.39 19.68 -9.40
C THR A 114 0.13 19.55 -9.45
N ALA A 115 0.64 18.46 -10.07
CA ALA A 115 2.06 18.26 -10.25
C ALA A 115 2.69 19.38 -11.10
N ALA A 116 2.05 19.76 -12.21
CA ALA A 116 2.55 20.79 -13.11
C ALA A 116 2.62 22.18 -12.45
N ASP A 117 1.60 22.57 -11.69
CA ASP A 117 1.55 23.87 -11.02
C ASP A 117 2.57 23.94 -9.87
N TRP A 118 2.77 22.84 -9.13
CA TRP A 118 3.86 22.72 -8.16
C TRP A 118 5.24 22.83 -8.82
N LEU A 119 5.49 22.07 -9.88
CA LEU A 119 6.75 22.10 -10.63
C LEU A 119 7.04 23.48 -11.21
N ALA A 120 6.02 24.17 -11.73
CA ALA A 120 6.15 25.54 -12.24
C ALA A 120 6.53 26.52 -11.13
N ALA A 121 5.87 26.44 -9.96
CA ALA A 121 6.16 27.28 -8.81
C ALA A 121 7.57 27.02 -8.23
N ALA A 122 8.05 25.77 -8.29
CA ALA A 122 9.39 25.37 -7.89
C ALA A 122 10.47 25.69 -8.96
N GLY A 123 10.10 26.20 -10.14
CA GLY A 123 11.05 26.54 -11.22
C GLY A 123 11.54 25.35 -12.05
N ALA A 124 10.85 24.22 -12.00
CA ALA A 124 11.20 22.96 -12.66
C ALA A 124 10.29 22.63 -13.86
N THR A 125 9.94 23.62 -14.70
CA THR A 125 8.97 23.46 -15.81
C THR A 125 9.36 22.46 -16.90
N ASP A 126 10.64 22.08 -16.97
CA ASP A 126 11.13 21.08 -17.92
C ASP A 126 10.91 19.63 -17.42
N THR A 127 10.49 19.47 -16.16
CA THR A 127 10.15 18.18 -15.56
C THR A 127 8.70 17.84 -15.87
N SER A 128 8.43 16.62 -16.31
CA SER A 128 7.07 16.11 -16.52
C SER A 128 6.79 14.94 -15.57
N PRO A 129 5.61 14.88 -14.92
CA PRO A 129 5.25 13.72 -14.12
C PRO A 129 5.08 12.48 -15.00
N THR A 130 5.55 11.33 -14.52
CA THR A 130 5.21 10.03 -15.12
C THR A 130 3.79 9.65 -14.74
N VAL A 131 2.94 9.37 -15.74
CA VAL A 131 1.54 9.04 -15.51
C VAL A 131 1.39 7.54 -15.26
N LEU A 132 0.81 7.17 -14.11
CA LEU A 132 0.54 5.79 -13.72
C LEU A 132 -0.95 5.61 -13.45
N ALA A 133 -1.63 4.80 -14.26
CA ALA A 133 -3.06 4.48 -14.09
C ALA A 133 -3.38 3.85 -12.73
N GLY A 134 -2.41 3.15 -12.13
CA GLY A 134 -2.57 2.55 -10.82
C GLY A 134 -2.81 3.58 -9.70
N LEU A 135 -2.41 4.84 -9.89
CA LEU A 135 -2.64 5.93 -8.94
C LEU A 135 -4.04 6.58 -9.07
N ASN A 136 -4.90 6.08 -9.96
CA ASN A 136 -6.26 6.61 -10.15
C ASN A 136 -7.11 6.50 -8.88
N GLU A 137 -8.07 7.41 -8.75
CA GLU A 137 -9.04 7.41 -7.64
C GLU A 137 -9.76 6.05 -7.57
N LEU A 138 -10.10 5.66 -6.35
CA LEU A 138 -10.89 4.45 -6.10
C LEU A 138 -12.23 4.58 -6.82
N ASN A 139 -12.58 3.60 -7.66
CA ASN A 139 -13.74 3.73 -8.52
C ASN A 139 -15.06 3.64 -7.72
N ALA A 140 -15.96 4.58 -7.98
CA ALA A 140 -17.23 4.71 -7.25
C ALA A 140 -18.32 3.74 -7.69
N GLY A 141 -18.12 3.00 -8.79
CA GLY A 141 -19.11 2.08 -9.34
C GLY A 141 -20.46 2.76 -9.57
N PHE A 142 -21.52 2.25 -8.94
CA PHE A 142 -22.87 2.83 -9.07
C PHE A 142 -23.03 4.24 -8.50
N LEU A 143 -22.06 4.73 -7.71
CA LEU A 143 -22.07 6.07 -7.15
C LEU A 143 -21.35 7.11 -8.02
N GLU A 144 -20.80 6.71 -9.16
CA GLU A 144 -20.21 7.64 -10.11
C GLU A 144 -21.21 8.71 -10.56
N GLY A 145 -20.78 9.97 -10.54
CA GLY A 145 -21.60 11.13 -10.89
C GLY A 145 -22.66 11.51 -9.85
N THR A 146 -22.74 10.82 -8.71
CA THR A 146 -23.67 11.17 -7.64
C THR A 146 -23.12 12.29 -6.75
N SER A 147 -23.99 12.89 -5.94
CA SER A 147 -23.57 13.97 -5.04
C SER A 147 -22.78 13.43 -3.84
N GLN A 148 -21.56 13.95 -3.66
CA GLN A 148 -20.69 13.74 -2.50
C GLN A 148 -21.17 14.50 -1.26
N SER A 149 -21.97 15.57 -1.43
CA SER A 149 -22.48 16.40 -0.32
C SER A 149 -23.48 15.67 0.58
N SER A 150 -24.01 14.52 0.13
CA SER A 150 -24.82 13.63 0.95
C SER A 150 -23.91 12.74 1.81
N GLN A 151 -23.96 12.93 3.13
CA GLN A 151 -23.19 12.09 4.06
C GLN A 151 -23.52 10.59 3.91
N ALA A 152 -24.78 10.26 3.60
CA ALA A 152 -25.16 8.87 3.35
C ALA A 152 -24.51 8.30 2.08
N THR A 153 -24.40 9.10 1.02
CA THR A 153 -23.73 8.70 -0.23
C THR A 153 -22.23 8.55 -0.02
N ALA A 154 -21.61 9.50 0.68
CA ALA A 154 -20.19 9.44 1.04
C ALA A 154 -19.87 8.21 1.90
N LEU A 155 -20.72 7.89 2.89
CA LEU A 155 -20.55 6.67 3.69
C LEU A 155 -20.75 5.40 2.87
N LEU A 156 -21.73 5.38 1.97
CA LEU A 156 -21.99 4.23 1.10
C LEU A 156 -20.80 3.95 0.17
N TYR A 157 -20.18 5.00 -0.37
CA TYR A 157 -18.97 4.91 -1.17
C TYR A 157 -17.79 4.27 -0.41
N LEU A 158 -17.73 4.47 0.90
CA LEU A 158 -16.64 3.99 1.75
C LEU A 158 -16.90 2.63 2.41
N VAL A 159 -18.06 1.98 2.20
CA VAL A 159 -18.36 0.67 2.82
C VAL A 159 -17.32 -0.38 2.45
N GLY A 160 -17.01 -0.53 1.15
CA GLY A 160 -15.96 -1.42 0.66
C GLY A 160 -14.59 -1.01 1.21
N PRO A 161 -14.12 0.21 0.92
CA PRO A 161 -12.83 0.71 1.39
C PRO A 161 -12.58 0.53 2.90
N LEU A 162 -13.57 0.84 3.74
CA LEU A 162 -13.47 0.65 5.19
C LEU A 162 -13.33 -0.84 5.54
N ALA A 163 -14.07 -1.74 4.90
CA ALA A 163 -13.95 -3.18 5.15
C ALA A 163 -12.58 -3.71 4.72
N TRP A 164 -12.03 -3.20 3.62
CA TRP A 164 -10.72 -3.60 3.11
C TRP A 164 -9.61 -3.28 4.10
N MET A 165 -9.65 -2.12 4.77
CA MET A 165 -8.68 -1.76 5.83
C MET A 165 -8.63 -2.77 6.98
N PHE A 166 -9.72 -3.51 7.24
CA PHE A 166 -9.79 -4.60 8.24
C PHE A 166 -9.54 -6.00 7.63
N GLY A 167 -8.87 -6.05 6.48
CA GLY A 167 -8.49 -7.29 5.79
C GLY A 167 -9.65 -7.99 5.09
N GLN A 168 -10.82 -7.36 4.92
CA GLN A 168 -11.96 -7.96 4.20
C GLN A 168 -11.97 -7.59 2.72
N TYR A 169 -10.88 -7.86 2.01
CA TYR A 169 -10.69 -7.41 0.62
C TYR A 169 -11.74 -7.98 -0.35
N TRP A 170 -12.37 -9.11 -0.02
CA TRP A 170 -13.46 -9.69 -0.79
C TRP A 170 -14.75 -8.85 -0.83
N VAL A 171 -14.93 -7.87 0.07
CA VAL A 171 -16.13 -7.02 0.11
C VAL A 171 -16.22 -6.21 -1.19
N PRO A 172 -17.35 -6.22 -1.90
CA PRO A 172 -17.43 -5.61 -3.22
C PRO A 172 -17.57 -4.08 -3.16
N GLN A 173 -16.97 -3.40 -4.14
CA GLN A 173 -17.34 -2.04 -4.50
C GLN A 173 -18.45 -2.10 -5.55
N LEU A 174 -19.68 -1.80 -5.12
CA LEU A 174 -20.86 -2.10 -5.93
C LEU A 174 -20.86 -1.32 -7.26
N GLY A 175 -20.94 -2.07 -8.35
CA GLY A 175 -21.01 -1.51 -9.71
C GLY A 175 -19.66 -1.11 -10.30
N SER A 176 -18.54 -1.30 -9.59
CA SER A 176 -17.22 -1.05 -10.14
C SER A 176 -16.77 -2.20 -11.02
N THR A 177 -16.26 -1.89 -12.22
CA THR A 177 -15.53 -2.83 -13.07
C THR A 177 -14.01 -2.62 -13.03
N ILE A 178 -13.56 -1.57 -12.36
CA ILE A 178 -12.13 -1.20 -12.24
C ILE A 178 -11.60 -1.72 -10.90
N ASP A 179 -12.31 -1.40 -9.81
CA ASP A 179 -12.00 -1.82 -8.45
C ASP A 179 -13.18 -2.66 -7.90
N PRO A 180 -13.55 -3.81 -8.50
CA PRO A 180 -14.73 -4.58 -8.09
C PRO A 180 -14.71 -5.00 -6.61
N ASN A 181 -13.54 -5.05 -5.98
CA ASN A 181 -13.30 -5.37 -4.58
C ASN A 181 -11.90 -4.86 -4.17
N GLY A 182 -11.51 -5.11 -2.92
CA GLY A 182 -10.23 -4.67 -2.36
C GLY A 182 -9.01 -5.39 -2.92
N MET A 183 -9.15 -6.61 -3.48
CA MET A 183 -8.03 -7.34 -4.11
C MET A 183 -7.64 -6.66 -5.43
N ALA A 184 -8.62 -6.33 -6.27
CA ALA A 184 -8.38 -5.60 -7.51
C ALA A 184 -7.78 -4.20 -7.26
N PHE A 185 -8.30 -3.48 -6.26
CA PHE A 185 -7.76 -2.18 -5.85
C PHE A 185 -6.32 -2.31 -5.31
N GLN A 186 -6.07 -3.32 -4.48
CA GLN A 186 -4.75 -3.63 -3.93
C GLN A 186 -3.73 -3.85 -5.04
N ASP A 187 -4.00 -4.74 -6.01
CA ASP A 187 -3.08 -5.03 -7.11
C ASP A 187 -2.79 -3.76 -7.90
N ARG A 188 -3.84 -3.08 -8.38
CA ARG A 188 -3.71 -1.90 -9.23
C ARG A 188 -2.86 -0.80 -8.58
N PHE A 189 -3.12 -0.48 -7.32
CA PHE A 189 -2.41 0.60 -6.64
C PHE A 189 -0.99 0.16 -6.23
N SER A 190 -0.82 -1.09 -5.76
CA SER A 190 0.51 -1.63 -5.41
C SER A 190 1.41 -1.73 -6.62
N ASP A 191 0.90 -2.14 -7.79
CA ASP A 191 1.64 -2.17 -9.06
C ASP A 191 2.22 -0.79 -9.43
N ALA A 192 1.49 0.29 -9.12
CA ALA A 192 2.01 1.64 -9.34
C ALA A 192 3.12 2.00 -8.33
N ILE A 193 2.96 1.63 -7.06
CA ILE A 193 3.98 1.85 -6.02
C ILE A 193 5.24 1.03 -6.32
N GLU A 194 5.09 -0.21 -6.78
CA GLU A 194 6.20 -1.07 -7.22
C GLU A 194 6.93 -0.48 -8.43
N GLN A 195 6.19 0.07 -9.40
CA GLN A 195 6.81 0.78 -10.53
C GLN A 195 7.57 2.02 -10.08
N ILE A 196 7.05 2.79 -9.12
CA ILE A 196 7.75 3.95 -8.54
C ILE A 196 9.04 3.49 -7.89
N TYR A 197 8.98 2.45 -7.05
CA TYR A 197 10.13 1.88 -6.37
C TYR A 197 11.19 1.36 -7.36
N ALA A 198 10.77 0.63 -8.39
CA ALA A 198 11.67 0.07 -9.41
C ALA A 198 12.36 1.13 -10.27
N ASN A 199 11.77 2.33 -10.37
CA ASN A 199 12.34 3.49 -11.06
C ASN A 199 13.25 4.33 -10.15
N GLY A 200 13.45 3.93 -8.89
CA GLY A 200 14.29 4.64 -7.92
C GLY A 200 15.69 4.96 -8.44
N GLY A 201 16.25 6.05 -7.93
CA GLY A 201 17.50 6.62 -8.38
C GLY A 201 18.62 6.43 -7.37
N THR A 202 19.17 7.55 -6.90
CA THR A 202 20.31 7.53 -5.97
C THR A 202 19.80 7.73 -4.56
N VAL A 203 20.21 6.86 -3.64
CA VAL A 203 19.88 7.01 -2.24
C VAL A 203 20.43 8.31 -1.65
N ASP A 204 19.67 8.90 -0.74
CA ASP A 204 20.06 10.08 0.01
C ASP A 204 21.13 9.77 1.08
N ALA A 205 21.38 10.75 1.97
CA ALA A 205 22.38 10.61 3.02
C ALA A 205 22.00 9.57 4.09
N ASP A 206 20.70 9.30 4.26
CA ASP A 206 20.16 8.34 5.22
C ASP A 206 20.01 6.94 4.59
N GLY A 207 20.20 6.84 3.27
CA GLY A 207 20.18 5.59 2.52
C GLY A 207 18.85 5.31 1.84
N ASN A 208 17.97 6.30 1.75
CA ASN A 208 16.62 6.15 1.23
C ASN A 208 16.49 6.65 -0.21
N LEU A 209 15.65 5.96 -1.00
CA LEU A 209 15.08 6.49 -2.24
C LEU A 209 13.99 7.52 -1.88
N ASN A 210 13.75 8.49 -2.75
CA ASN A 210 12.77 9.54 -2.49
C ASN A 210 11.89 9.78 -3.72
N SER A 211 10.58 9.70 -3.59
CA SER A 211 9.65 9.96 -4.71
C SER A 211 8.40 10.69 -4.25
N VAL A 212 7.72 11.33 -5.20
CA VAL A 212 6.42 11.99 -4.96
C VAL A 212 5.40 11.55 -5.99
N ALA A 213 4.20 11.20 -5.53
CA ALA A 213 3.10 10.72 -6.35
C ALA A 213 1.79 11.46 -6.06
N PHE A 214 1.24 12.10 -7.10
CA PHE A 214 -0.02 12.83 -7.03
C PHE A 214 -1.20 11.91 -7.36
N SER A 215 -2.06 11.69 -6.35
CA SER A 215 -3.22 10.79 -6.40
C SER A 215 -4.44 11.47 -5.73
N HIS A 216 -5.31 10.67 -5.11
CA HIS A 216 -6.65 11.08 -4.68
C HIS A 216 -6.96 10.62 -3.26
N ALA A 217 -7.92 11.26 -2.63
CA ALA A 217 -8.16 11.10 -1.19
C ALA A 217 -8.50 9.64 -0.82
N ALA A 218 -9.46 9.03 -1.52
CA ALA A 218 -9.91 7.68 -1.15
C ALA A 218 -8.86 6.64 -1.53
N ALA A 219 -8.21 6.76 -2.68
CA ALA A 219 -7.15 5.85 -3.09
C ALA A 219 -5.95 5.87 -2.11
N ILE A 220 -5.37 7.04 -1.82
CA ILE A 220 -4.23 7.18 -0.89
C ILE A 220 -4.60 6.61 0.48
N SER A 221 -5.70 7.10 1.06
CA SER A 221 -6.08 6.73 2.42
C SER A 221 -6.41 5.25 2.57
N THR A 222 -7.04 4.65 1.56
CA THR A 222 -7.42 3.23 1.58
C THR A 222 -6.20 2.34 1.44
N TRP A 223 -5.36 2.60 0.44
CA TRP A 223 -4.17 1.77 0.22
C TRP A 223 -3.19 1.87 1.39
N VAL A 224 -2.95 3.07 1.93
CA VAL A 224 -2.05 3.25 3.09
C VAL A 224 -2.54 2.44 4.28
N MET A 225 -3.82 2.58 4.67
CA MET A 225 -4.37 1.85 5.83
C MET A 225 -4.43 0.32 5.62
N MET A 226 -4.50 -0.13 4.36
CA MET A 226 -4.40 -1.54 3.98
C MET A 226 -2.98 -2.11 4.12
N ASN A 227 -1.93 -1.29 3.93
CA ASN A 227 -0.57 -1.79 3.67
C ASN A 227 0.48 -1.39 4.72
N VAL A 228 0.23 -0.38 5.54
CA VAL A 228 1.21 0.00 6.58
C VAL A 228 1.18 -0.96 7.77
N LYS A 229 2.34 -1.08 8.43
CA LYS A 229 2.55 -1.86 9.65
C LYS A 229 2.07 -1.15 10.91
N ASN A 230 1.92 0.17 10.85
CA ASN A 230 1.53 1.03 11.97
C ASN A 230 0.28 1.88 11.66
N PRO A 231 -0.86 1.28 11.25
CA PRO A 231 -2.04 2.04 10.88
C PRO A 231 -2.59 2.83 12.09
N ASP A 232 -2.67 4.15 11.98
CA ASP A 232 -3.32 5.01 12.97
C ASP A 232 -4.80 5.21 12.62
N PHE A 233 -5.64 4.30 13.12
CA PHE A 233 -7.09 4.37 12.90
C PHE A 233 -7.74 5.57 13.56
N GLU A 234 -7.22 6.05 14.70
CA GLU A 234 -7.79 7.22 15.37
C GLU A 234 -7.59 8.47 14.49
N LEU A 235 -6.38 8.64 13.97
CA LEU A 235 -6.05 9.70 13.03
C LEU A 235 -6.88 9.59 11.75
N TYR A 236 -6.95 8.40 11.14
CA TYR A 236 -7.78 8.16 9.96
C TYR A 236 -9.25 8.54 10.20
N PHE A 237 -9.87 8.09 11.29
CA PHE A 237 -11.29 8.38 11.55
C PHE A 237 -11.53 9.85 11.88
N LYS A 238 -10.59 10.53 12.53
CA LYS A 238 -10.65 12.00 12.71
C LYS A 238 -10.60 12.72 11.37
N SER A 239 -9.72 12.31 10.47
CA SER A 239 -9.61 12.91 9.13
C SER A 239 -10.81 12.58 8.24
N LEU A 240 -11.38 11.38 8.35
CA LEU A 240 -12.63 11.00 7.67
C LEU A 240 -13.77 11.96 8.00
N MET A 241 -13.89 12.38 9.27
CA MET A 241 -14.91 13.36 9.69
C MET A 241 -14.71 14.76 9.09
N GLN A 242 -13.54 15.03 8.50
CA GLN A 242 -13.16 16.31 7.89
C GLN A 242 -13.01 16.23 6.35
N GLY A 243 -13.28 15.07 5.74
CA GLY A 243 -13.16 14.87 4.29
C GLY A 243 -11.99 13.98 3.83
N LEU A 244 -11.61 12.98 4.64
CA LEU A 244 -10.52 12.00 4.45
C LEU A 244 -9.11 12.60 4.42
N LEU A 245 -8.81 13.42 3.42
CA LEU A 245 -7.52 14.07 3.21
C LEU A 245 -7.82 15.37 2.46
N PRO A 246 -7.49 16.57 2.95
CA PRO A 246 -7.82 17.82 2.26
C PRO A 246 -7.14 17.92 0.88
N ASN A 247 -7.62 18.81 0.01
CA ASN A 247 -6.90 19.12 -1.23
C ASN A 247 -5.45 19.53 -0.93
N THR A 248 -4.50 19.03 -1.72
CA THR A 248 -3.04 19.10 -1.48
C THR A 248 -2.57 18.53 -0.14
N GLY A 249 -3.42 17.77 0.56
CA GLY A 249 -3.03 16.98 1.72
C GLY A 249 -2.06 15.88 1.31
N GLN A 250 -1.10 15.59 2.20
CA GLN A 250 0.01 14.68 1.97
C GLN A 250 -0.04 13.52 2.96
N VAL A 251 0.33 12.32 2.52
CA VAL A 251 0.63 11.18 3.37
C VAL A 251 2.04 10.72 3.02
N VAL A 252 2.91 10.56 4.01
CA VAL A 252 4.29 10.11 3.83
C VAL A 252 4.41 8.69 4.36
N ILE A 253 4.92 7.79 3.52
CA ILE A 253 5.24 6.42 3.92
C ILE A 253 6.71 6.13 3.66
N GLU A 254 7.28 5.23 4.45
CA GLU A 254 8.65 4.77 4.32
C GLU A 254 8.69 3.23 4.32
N GLY A 255 9.52 2.65 3.46
CA GLY A 255 9.71 1.20 3.40
C GLY A 255 9.91 0.73 1.97
N ASN A 256 9.61 -0.54 1.71
CA ASN A 256 9.81 -1.12 0.38
C ASN A 256 8.84 -2.27 0.11
N PRO A 257 8.69 -2.71 -1.17
CA PRO A 257 7.75 -3.79 -1.53
C PRO A 257 8.01 -5.14 -0.85
N THR A 258 9.23 -5.40 -0.37
CA THR A 258 9.58 -6.68 0.26
C THR A 258 9.34 -6.67 1.76
N ASP A 259 9.82 -5.62 2.44
CA ASP A 259 9.74 -5.54 3.89
C ASP A 259 8.42 -4.92 4.36
N GLY A 260 7.71 -4.18 3.50
CA GLY A 260 6.46 -3.49 3.81
C GLY A 260 6.66 -2.02 4.17
N TRP A 261 5.56 -1.35 4.52
CA TRP A 261 5.51 0.11 4.66
C TRP A 261 5.20 0.56 6.09
N THR A 262 5.75 1.70 6.47
CA THR A 262 5.46 2.42 7.71
C THR A 262 4.87 3.78 7.35
N LEU A 263 3.75 4.14 7.97
CA LEU A 263 3.17 5.48 7.93
C LEU A 263 4.04 6.42 8.77
N VAL A 264 4.62 7.43 8.13
CA VAL A 264 5.48 8.44 8.78
C VAL A 264 4.66 9.66 9.17
N SER A 265 3.89 10.21 8.23
CA SER A 265 3.12 11.43 8.46
C SER A 265 1.80 11.40 7.73
N TRP A 266 0.75 11.92 8.37
CA TRP A 266 -0.57 12.13 7.78
C TRP A 266 -0.95 13.60 7.87
N ASN A 267 -0.90 14.28 6.74
CA ASN A 267 -1.24 15.69 6.59
C ASN A 267 -0.52 16.58 7.63
N GLY A 268 0.78 16.36 7.79
CA GLY A 268 1.65 17.09 8.72
C GLY A 268 1.55 16.62 10.18
N THR A 269 0.76 15.58 10.46
CA THR A 269 0.73 14.94 11.78
C THR A 269 1.64 13.71 11.73
N GLU A 270 2.74 13.76 12.46
CA GLU A 270 3.65 12.63 12.65
C GLU A 270 2.91 11.44 13.27
N VAL A 271 3.21 10.24 12.75
CA VAL A 271 2.66 8.97 13.23
C VAL A 271 3.77 8.18 13.90
N ALA A 272 3.47 7.59 15.06
CA ALA A 272 4.45 6.78 15.77
C ALA A 272 4.83 5.54 14.96
N GLU A 273 6.12 5.28 14.83
CA GLU A 273 6.63 4.08 14.17
C GLU A 273 6.15 2.80 14.87
N ASN A 274 6.13 2.80 16.22
CA ASN A 274 5.56 1.71 16.98
C ASN A 274 4.05 1.93 17.21
N PRO A 275 3.17 1.08 16.65
CA PRO A 275 1.73 1.23 16.79
C PRO A 275 1.16 0.64 18.10
N GLY A 276 2.02 0.05 18.93
CA GLY A 276 1.66 -0.63 20.16
C GLY A 276 1.09 -2.05 19.95
N LEU A 277 0.99 -2.80 21.06
CA LEU A 277 0.64 -4.23 21.04
C LEU A 277 -0.66 -4.55 20.29
N LEU A 278 -1.74 -3.81 20.57
CA LEU A 278 -3.06 -4.14 20.01
C LEU A 278 -3.10 -3.92 18.50
N THR A 279 -2.52 -2.83 18.02
CA THR A 279 -2.47 -2.51 16.59
C THR A 279 -1.51 -3.43 15.85
N GLY A 280 -0.34 -3.74 16.44
CA GLY A 280 0.59 -4.72 15.86
C GLY A 280 -0.04 -6.10 15.71
N LEU A 281 -0.73 -6.60 16.75
CA LEU A 281 -1.42 -7.90 16.66
C LEU A 281 -2.58 -7.88 15.66
N PHE A 282 -3.25 -6.74 15.51
CA PHE A 282 -4.26 -6.55 14.47
C PHE A 282 -3.63 -6.69 13.08
N VAL A 283 -2.48 -6.04 12.83
CA VAL A 283 -1.76 -6.11 11.56
C VAL A 283 -1.32 -7.56 11.27
N ASP A 284 -0.75 -8.26 12.25
CA ASP A 284 -0.34 -9.67 12.09
C ASP A 284 -1.52 -10.55 11.62
N VAL A 285 -2.71 -10.33 12.19
CA VAL A 285 -3.93 -11.06 11.83
C VAL A 285 -4.47 -10.63 10.46
N ARG A 286 -4.47 -9.33 10.17
CA ARG A 286 -4.89 -8.77 8.87
C ARG A 286 -4.07 -9.40 7.75
N ASP A 287 -2.75 -9.42 7.88
CA ASP A 287 -1.84 -9.88 6.83
C ASP A 287 -2.00 -11.39 6.60
N LEU A 288 -2.16 -12.18 7.67
CA LEU A 288 -2.51 -13.60 7.58
C LEU A 288 -3.85 -13.82 6.84
N MET A 289 -4.84 -12.97 7.08
CA MET A 289 -6.16 -13.09 6.46
C MET A 289 -6.18 -12.66 4.99
N VAL A 290 -5.34 -11.71 4.59
CA VAL A 290 -5.28 -11.16 3.23
C VAL A 290 -4.61 -12.13 2.25
N ALA A 291 -3.54 -12.83 2.66
CA ALA A 291 -2.80 -13.75 1.79
C ALA A 291 -3.69 -14.74 1.00
N PRO A 292 -4.62 -15.50 1.61
CA PRO A 292 -5.50 -16.40 0.85
C PRO A 292 -6.52 -15.70 -0.05
N GLN A 293 -6.88 -14.44 0.25
CA GLN A 293 -7.77 -13.65 -0.60
C GLN A 293 -7.05 -13.25 -1.89
N MET A 294 -5.83 -12.69 -1.79
CA MET A 294 -5.02 -12.33 -2.96
C MET A 294 -4.68 -13.55 -3.80
N ALA A 295 -4.25 -14.65 -3.19
CA ALA A 295 -4.00 -15.90 -3.91
C ALA A 295 -5.25 -16.38 -4.69
N GLY A 296 -6.43 -16.32 -4.07
CA GLY A 296 -7.69 -16.66 -4.71
C GLY A 296 -8.04 -15.72 -5.88
N TRP A 297 -7.76 -14.43 -5.72
CA TRP A 297 -7.96 -13.40 -6.74
C TRP A 297 -7.06 -13.62 -7.96
N HIS A 298 -5.76 -13.78 -7.78
CA HIS A 298 -4.82 -14.01 -8.90
C HIS A 298 -5.10 -15.32 -9.64
N ILE A 299 -5.53 -16.37 -8.93
CA ILE A 299 -6.00 -17.62 -9.57
C ILE A 299 -7.26 -17.34 -10.42
N TRP A 300 -8.20 -16.56 -9.90
CA TRP A 300 -9.42 -16.20 -10.63
C TRP A 300 -9.11 -15.38 -11.89
N GLU A 301 -8.20 -14.41 -11.81
CA GLU A 301 -7.75 -13.61 -12.96
C GLU A 301 -7.03 -14.47 -14.00
N ALA A 302 -6.12 -15.35 -13.58
CA ALA A 302 -5.42 -16.26 -14.49
C ALA A 302 -6.39 -17.20 -15.22
N ILE A 303 -7.42 -17.71 -14.52
CA ILE A 303 -8.50 -18.50 -15.14
C ILE A 303 -9.28 -17.66 -16.14
N GLY A 304 -9.56 -16.39 -15.82
CA GLY A 304 -10.23 -15.45 -16.73
C GLY A 304 -9.42 -15.15 -17.99
N GLY A 305 -8.09 -15.07 -17.88
CA GLY A 305 -7.17 -14.89 -19.01
C GLY A 305 -7.05 -16.14 -19.90
N GLY A 306 -7.17 -17.33 -19.31
CA GLY A 306 -7.29 -18.60 -20.03
C GLY A 306 -5.97 -19.23 -20.50
N ASP A 307 -4.82 -18.67 -20.15
CA ASP A 307 -3.51 -19.28 -20.42
C ASP A 307 -3.18 -20.35 -19.36
N PRO A 308 -2.97 -21.63 -19.74
CA PRO A 308 -2.61 -22.68 -18.79
C PRO A 308 -1.31 -22.43 -18.01
N ALA A 309 -0.34 -21.70 -18.59
CA ALA A 309 0.91 -21.37 -17.92
C ALA A 309 0.66 -20.38 -16.78
N ASP A 310 -0.14 -19.33 -17.04
CA ASP A 310 -0.48 -18.32 -16.03
C ASP A 310 -1.32 -18.93 -14.90
N ILE A 311 -2.27 -19.82 -15.22
CA ILE A 311 -3.05 -20.55 -14.21
C ILE A 311 -2.13 -21.40 -13.32
N THR A 312 -1.16 -22.09 -13.92
CA THR A 312 -0.22 -22.93 -13.16
C THR A 312 0.69 -22.07 -12.28
N ALA A 313 1.16 -20.94 -12.79
CA ALA A 313 1.96 -19.99 -12.03
C ALA A 313 1.17 -19.40 -10.85
N ALA A 314 -0.05 -18.92 -11.09
CA ALA A 314 -0.92 -18.39 -10.03
C ALA A 314 -1.22 -19.42 -8.94
N LEU A 315 -1.45 -20.69 -9.30
CA LEU A 315 -1.63 -21.77 -8.32
C LEU A 315 -0.38 -22.01 -7.46
N GLN A 316 0.81 -22.02 -8.07
CA GLN A 316 2.07 -22.24 -7.36
C GLN A 316 2.42 -21.05 -6.46
N THR A 317 2.38 -19.83 -7.00
CA THR A 317 2.63 -18.59 -6.27
C THR A 317 1.65 -18.44 -5.12
N GLY A 318 0.34 -18.54 -5.39
CA GLY A 318 -0.69 -18.41 -4.35
C GLY A 318 -0.57 -19.46 -3.24
N PHE A 319 -0.18 -20.70 -3.55
CA PHE A 319 0.10 -21.70 -2.50
C PHE A 319 1.31 -21.31 -1.64
N ASN A 320 2.39 -20.85 -2.28
CA ASN A 320 3.61 -20.45 -1.58
C ASN A 320 3.38 -19.23 -0.69
N ASP A 321 2.64 -18.23 -1.17
CA ASP A 321 2.36 -16.99 -0.43
C ASP A 321 1.50 -17.26 0.80
N VAL A 322 0.44 -18.08 0.64
CA VAL A 322 -0.38 -18.52 1.77
C VAL A 322 0.46 -19.30 2.78
N LEU A 323 1.28 -20.25 2.33
CA LEU A 323 2.15 -21.02 3.23
C LEU A 323 3.14 -20.11 3.97
N ALA A 324 3.74 -19.13 3.27
CA ALA A 324 4.65 -18.16 3.84
C ALA A 324 3.98 -17.31 4.92
N ALA A 325 2.77 -16.79 4.65
CA ALA A 325 2.00 -16.03 5.64
C ALA A 325 1.68 -16.85 6.89
N PHE A 326 1.22 -18.10 6.73
CA PHE A 326 0.97 -19.01 7.87
C PHE A 326 2.24 -19.38 8.64
N ALA A 327 3.38 -19.52 7.95
CA ALA A 327 4.66 -19.85 8.58
C ALA A 327 5.27 -18.66 9.33
N ALA A 328 5.12 -17.44 8.79
CA ALA A 328 5.64 -16.20 9.38
C ALA A 328 4.80 -15.72 10.57
N PHE A 329 3.48 -15.96 10.56
CA PHE A 329 2.55 -15.43 11.55
C PHE A 329 2.93 -15.70 13.02
N PRO A 330 3.34 -16.91 13.44
CA PRO A 330 3.76 -17.14 14.83
C PRO A 330 4.95 -16.27 15.25
N GLN A 331 5.91 -16.04 14.34
CA GLN A 331 7.07 -15.21 14.62
C GLN A 331 6.67 -13.73 14.67
N ALA A 332 5.84 -13.26 13.72
CA ALA A 332 5.33 -11.90 13.72
C ALA A 332 4.62 -11.54 15.04
N VAL A 333 3.76 -12.43 15.54
CA VAL A 333 3.09 -12.26 16.85
C VAL A 333 4.09 -12.19 18.01
N ILE A 334 5.15 -13.01 17.98
CA ILE A 334 6.21 -12.97 19.01
C ILE A 334 6.97 -11.65 18.93
N ASP A 335 7.32 -11.19 17.73
CA ASP A 335 8.04 -9.93 17.50
C ASP A 335 7.21 -8.74 17.99
N THR A 336 5.91 -8.71 17.67
CA THR A 336 4.96 -7.71 18.18
C THR A 336 4.90 -7.71 19.71
N ILE A 337 4.77 -8.88 20.35
CA ILE A 337 4.70 -8.98 21.81
C ILE A 337 6.02 -8.52 22.46
N THR A 338 7.15 -8.98 21.93
CA THR A 338 8.47 -8.66 22.49
C THR A 338 8.85 -7.21 22.28
N GLY A 339 8.54 -6.63 21.12
CA GLY A 339 8.70 -5.20 20.84
C GLY A 339 7.88 -4.34 21.81
N ALA A 340 6.60 -4.66 22.01
CA ALA A 340 5.75 -3.96 22.97
C ALA A 340 6.26 -4.06 24.42
N MET A 341 6.83 -5.21 24.81
CA MET A 341 7.45 -5.37 26.13
C MET A 341 8.76 -4.59 26.29
N GLY A 342 9.58 -4.53 25.23
CA GLY A 342 10.80 -3.73 25.20
C GLY A 342 10.53 -2.26 25.47
N ASP A 343 9.47 -1.72 24.88
CA ASP A 343 9.06 -0.33 25.04
C ASP A 343 8.45 -0.03 26.41
N ALA A 344 7.71 -0.98 26.99
CA ALA A 344 7.24 -0.87 28.37
C ALA A 344 8.42 -0.87 29.37
N ALA A 345 9.47 -1.65 29.08
CA ALA A 345 10.67 -1.69 29.91
C ALA A 345 11.53 -0.42 29.75
N SER A 346 11.63 0.14 28.54
CA SER A 346 12.39 1.37 28.28
C SER A 346 11.71 2.61 28.87
N SER A 347 10.38 2.72 28.74
CA SER A 347 9.59 3.81 29.34
C SER A 347 9.67 3.81 30.86
N SER A 348 9.49 2.65 31.51
CA SER A 348 9.61 2.54 32.97
C SER A 348 11.03 2.84 33.49
N ALA A 349 12.08 2.51 32.73
CA ALA A 349 13.45 2.89 33.05
C ALA A 349 13.69 4.40 32.86
N GLY A 350 13.09 5.00 31.83
CA GLY A 350 13.13 6.45 31.56
C GLY A 350 12.47 7.27 32.66
N ASP A 351 11.29 6.85 33.11
CA ASP A 351 10.57 7.49 34.23
C ASP A 351 11.36 7.40 35.54
N ALA A 352 11.94 6.23 35.82
CA ALA A 352 12.79 6.05 37.00
C ALA A 352 14.07 6.92 36.95
N ALA A 353 14.67 7.09 35.77
CA ALA A 353 15.81 7.98 35.59
C ALA A 353 15.43 9.47 35.70
N GLY A 354 14.26 9.85 35.18
CA GLY A 354 13.69 11.19 35.29
C GLY A 354 13.38 11.58 36.73
N ASP A 355 12.77 10.68 37.49
CA ASP A 355 12.48 10.87 38.92
C ASP A 355 13.76 11.02 39.75
N VAL A 356 14.80 10.24 39.43
CA VAL A 356 16.12 10.40 40.06
C VAL A 356 16.70 11.77 39.72
N LEU A 357 16.75 12.17 38.45
CA LEU A 357 17.28 13.46 38.03
C LEU A 357 16.53 14.64 38.66
N ALA A 358 15.21 14.56 38.78
CA ALA A 358 14.38 15.56 39.45
C ALA A 358 14.68 15.64 40.97
N ALA A 359 14.95 14.50 41.62
CA ALA A 359 15.33 14.44 43.03
C ALA A 359 16.74 15.01 43.31
N TRP A 360 17.62 15.09 42.31
CA TRP A 360 18.95 15.71 42.43
C TRP A 360 18.95 17.22 42.10
N ALA A 361 17.90 17.72 41.45
CA ALA A 361 17.79 19.12 41.02
C ALA A 361 16.97 20.03 41.95
N GLY A 362 16.37 19.48 43.02
CA GLY A 362 15.62 20.21 44.07
C GLY A 362 16.38 20.30 45.39
#